data_AF-A0A099Z6U5-F1
#
_entry.id   AF-A0A099Z6U5-F1
#
_cell.length_a   1.000
_cell.length_b   1.000
_cell.length_c   1.000
_cell.angle_alpha   90.00
_cell.angle_beta   90.00
_cell.angle_gamma   90.00
#
_symmetry.space_group_name_H-M   'P 1'
#
loop_
_entity.id
_entity.type
_entity.pdbx_description
1 polymer ?
#
loop_
_entity_poly.entity_id
_entity_poly.type
_entity_poly.pdbx_seq_one_letter_code
_entity_poly.pdbx_strand_id
1 'polypeptide(L)' 'CDCDSRFRRCLLDLNDTISNLIGVTFFDLLEVPCFVLEPSEACVQWHWWGGCQRYGMVPLARMVQPHQYH' A
#
# COMPACT_ATOMS: atom_id res chain seq x y z
N CYS A 1 -1.80 -5.91 0.96
CA CYS A 1 -3.05 -5.35 0.41
C CYS A 1 -4.09 -5.06 1.50
N ASP A 2 -3.68 -5.04 2.78
CA ASP A 2 -4.59 -4.77 3.91
C ASP A 2 -5.12 -3.32 3.87
N CYS A 3 -4.25 -2.34 3.60
CA CYS A 3 -4.65 -0.94 3.42
C CYS A 3 -5.72 -0.79 2.34
N ASP A 4 -5.49 -1.33 1.14
CA ASP A 4 -6.44 -1.29 0.03
C ASP A 4 -7.75 -2.01 0.35
N SER A 5 -7.70 -3.13 1.08
CA SER A 5 -8.91 -3.84 1.52
C SER A 5 -9.75 -2.98 2.48
N ARG A 6 -9.10 -2.27 3.41
CA ARG A 6 -9.78 -1.33 4.32
C ARG A 6 -10.31 -0.11 3.58
N PHE A 7 -9.56 0.38 2.59
CA PHE A 7 -9.99 1.48 1.75
C PHE A 7 -11.24 1.11 0.94
N ARG A 8 -11.25 -0.06 0.30
CA ARG A 8 -12.42 -0.58 -0.41
C ARG A 8 -13.64 -0.66 0.50
N ARG A 9 -13.49 -1.20 1.72
CA ARG A 9 -14.59 -1.25 2.70
C ARG A 9 -15.09 0.15 3.07
N CYS A 10 -14.19 1.08 3.35
CA CYS A 10 -14.55 2.47 3.66
C CYS A 10 -15.39 3.11 2.54
N LEU A 11 -15.00 2.91 1.28
CA LEU A 11 -15.75 3.44 0.12
C LEU A 11 -17.14 2.80 -0.02
N LEU A 12 -17.23 1.48 0.22
CA LEU A 12 -18.48 0.74 0.20
C LEU A 12 -19.40 1.11 1.36
N ASP A 13 -18.86 1.41 2.53
CA ASP A 13 -19.63 1.82 3.72
C ASP A 13 -20.20 3.23 3.56
N LEU A 14 -19.46 4.14 2.90
CA LEU A 14 -19.93 5.50 2.58
C LEU A 14 -21.06 5.48 1.52
N ASN A 15 -20.91 4.65 0.49
CA ASN A 15 -21.90 4.41 -0.56
C ASN A 15 -22.53 5.68 -1.17
N ASP A 16 -21.71 6.69 -1.46
CA ASP A 16 -22.14 7.92 -2.14
C ASP A 16 -21.59 7.99 -3.57
N THR A 17 -22.01 9.00 -4.34
CA THR A 17 -21.59 9.15 -5.74
C THR A 17 -20.08 9.25 -5.90
N ILE A 18 -19.40 9.95 -4.98
CA ILE A 18 -17.96 10.17 -5.03
C ILE A 18 -17.21 8.90 -4.60
N SER A 19 -17.65 8.24 -3.53
CA SER A 19 -17.03 7.00 -3.05
C SER A 19 -17.14 5.87 -4.06
N ASN A 20 -18.28 5.77 -4.75
CA ASN A 20 -18.49 4.83 -5.84
C ASN A 20 -17.60 5.12 -7.04
N LEU A 21 -17.47 6.40 -7.45
CA LEU A 21 -16.57 6.81 -8.54
C LEU A 21 -15.10 6.48 -8.22
N ILE A 22 -14.67 6.77 -7.00
CA ILE A 22 -13.31 6.47 -6.53
C ILE A 22 -13.08 4.96 -6.52
N GLY A 23 -14.06 4.19 -6.03
CA GLY A 23 -14.00 2.73 -5.96
C GLY A 23 -13.77 2.11 -7.34
N VAL A 24 -14.63 2.44 -8.31
CA VAL A 24 -14.51 1.93 -9.69
C VAL A 24 -13.19 2.37 -10.32
N THR A 25 -12.81 3.64 -10.14
CA THR A 25 -11.60 4.17 -10.77
C THR A 25 -10.35 3.46 -10.23
N PHE A 26 -10.23 3.32 -8.91
CA PHE A 26 -9.05 2.76 -8.28
C PHE A 26 -8.93 1.24 -8.46
N PHE A 27 -10.05 0.52 -8.26
CA PHE A 27 -10.05 -0.95 -8.17
C PHE A 27 -10.37 -1.65 -9.50
N ASP A 28 -11.13 -1.01 -10.40
CA ASP A 28 -11.61 -1.66 -11.64
C ASP A 28 -10.98 -1.07 -12.91
N LEU A 29 -10.72 0.24 -12.97
CA LEU A 29 -10.19 0.89 -14.18
C LEU A 29 -8.67 1.03 -14.19
N LEU A 30 -8.08 1.51 -13.10
CA LEU A 30 -6.64 1.77 -13.04
C LEU A 30 -5.82 0.54 -12.64
N GLU A 31 -6.47 -0.51 -12.11
CA GLU A 31 -5.82 -1.74 -11.63
C GLU A 31 -4.57 -1.44 -10.80
N VAL A 32 -4.68 -0.52 -9.83
CA VAL A 32 -3.51 -0.09 -9.05
C VAL A 32 -2.97 -1.28 -8.25
N PRO A 33 -1.67 -1.63 -8.37
CA PRO A 33 -1.09 -2.73 -7.61
C PRO A 33 -1.04 -2.37 -6.13
N CYS A 34 -1.55 -3.26 -5.29
CA CYS A 34 -1.46 -3.11 -3.85
C CYS A 34 -0.07 -3.47 -3.33
N PHE A 35 0.23 -3.13 -2.08
CA PHE A 35 1.45 -3.57 -1.40
C PHE A 35 1.13 -4.37 -0.14
N VAL A 36 2.02 -5.30 0.19
CA VAL A 36 2.10 -5.90 1.52
C VAL A 36 3.31 -5.32 2.26
N LEU A 37 3.19 -5.17 3.56
CA LEU A 37 4.31 -4.80 4.41
C LEU A 37 4.99 -6.08 4.88
N GLU A 38 6.23 -6.27 4.47
CA GLU A 38 7.04 -7.42 4.87
C GLU A 38 8.21 -6.94 5.73
N PRO A 39 8.52 -7.64 6.84
CA PRO A 39 9.71 -7.35 7.63
C PRO A 39 10.96 -7.50 6.76
N SER A 40 11.72 -6.42 6.63
CA SER A 40 12.95 -6.37 5.85
C SER A 40 14.00 -5.57 6.59
N GLU A 41 15.27 -5.96 6.44
CA GLU A 41 16.38 -5.20 6.99
C GLU A 41 16.62 -3.97 6.12
N ALA A 42 16.48 -2.77 6.71
CA ALA A 42 16.76 -1.52 6.03
C ALA A 42 17.54 -0.58 6.95
N CYS A 43 18.10 0.49 6.36
CA CYS A 43 18.76 1.51 7.14
C CYS A 43 17.75 2.33 7.95
N VAL A 44 17.88 2.30 9.26
CA VAL A 44 16.99 3.01 10.20
C VAL A 44 17.67 4.23 10.82
N GLN A 45 18.97 4.39 10.61
CA GLN A 45 19.74 5.54 11.05
C GLN A 45 20.85 5.83 10.04
N TRP A 46 20.81 7.03 9.48
CA TRP A 46 21.77 7.48 8.48
C TRP A 46 22.82 8.38 9.12
N HIS A 47 24.05 8.31 8.61
CA HIS A 47 25.03 9.37 8.89
C HIS A 47 24.69 10.62 8.07
N TRP A 48 25.02 11.81 8.59
CA TRP A 48 24.73 13.08 7.93
C TRP A 48 25.44 13.26 6.57
N TRP A 49 26.64 12.69 6.41
CA TRP A 49 27.41 12.68 5.16
C TRP A 49 27.01 11.56 4.18
N GLY A 50 25.95 10.81 4.48
CA GLY A 50 25.54 9.62 3.74
C GLY A 50 26.06 8.30 4.31
N GLY A 51 25.51 7.18 3.83
CA GLY A 51 25.80 5.85 4.36
C GLY A 51 24.99 5.50 5.62
N CYS A 52 24.81 4.20 5.87
CA CYS A 52 24.00 3.71 6.97
C CYS A 52 24.80 3.53 8.26
N GLN A 53 24.37 4.17 9.34
CA GLN A 53 24.94 3.98 10.68
C GLN A 53 24.39 2.73 11.35
N ARG A 54 23.11 2.43 11.15
CA ARG A 54 22.44 1.30 11.79
C ARG A 54 21.33 0.74 10.92
N TYR A 55 21.38 -0.58 10.72
CA TYR A 55 20.32 -1.36 10.11
C TYR A 55 19.32 -1.85 11.17
N GLY A 56 18.09 -2.09 10.74
CA GLY A 56 17.03 -2.63 11.59
C GLY A 56 15.91 -3.22 10.76
N MET A 57 15.17 -4.14 11.37
CA MET A 57 13.97 -4.71 10.77
C MET A 57 12.87 -3.66 10.72
N VAL A 58 12.38 -3.36 9.52
CA VAL A 58 11.25 -2.44 9.29
C VAL A 58 10.24 -3.09 8.36
N PRO A 59 8.96 -2.70 8.45
CA PRO A 59 7.97 -3.09 7.45
C PRO A 59 8.25 -2.35 6.14
N LEU A 60 8.76 -3.05 5.13
CA LEU A 60 8.97 -2.50 3.79
C LEU A 60 7.83 -2.91 2.85
N ALA A 61 7.40 -1.99 1.99
CA ALA A 61 6.37 -2.27 1.01
C ALA A 61 6.90 -3.15 -0.12
N ARG A 62 6.29 -4.31 -0.32
CA ARG A 62 6.44 -5.13 -1.53
C ARG A 62 5.17 -5.06 -2.35
N MET A 63 5.32 -4.65 -3.61
CA MET A 63 4.20 -4.58 -4.56
C MET A 63 3.69 -5.99 -4.90
N VAL A 64 2.37 -6.10 -5.03
CA VAL A 64 1.64 -7.30 -5.45
C VAL A 64 0.85 -6.93 -6.70
N GLN A 65 0.87 -7.80 -7.71
CA GLN A 65 0.15 -7.52 -8.95
C GLN A 65 -1.38 -7.52 -8.74
N PRO A 66 -2.13 -6.74 -9.53
CA PRO A 66 -3.57 -6.50 -9.32
C PRO A 66 -4.48 -7.70 -9.62
N HIS A 67 -3.97 -8.75 -10.27
CA HIS A 67 -4.76 -9.90 -10.74
C HIS A 67 -5.43 -10.77 -9.65
N GLN A 68 -5.43 -10.35 -8.38
CA GLN A 68 -6.03 -11.11 -7.27
C GLN A 68 -7.29 -10.46 -6.65
N TYR A 69 -7.93 -9.48 -7.32
CA TYR A 69 -9.21 -8.93 -6.84
C TYR A 69 -10.45 -9.77 -7.21
N HIS A 70 -10.26 -10.89 -7.92
CA HIS A 70 -11.32 -11.86 -8.26
C HIS A 70 -11.47 -12.96 -7.21
#